data_AF-N1UNN8-F1
#
_entry.id   AF-N1UNN8-F1
#
_cell.length_a   1.000
_cell.length_b   1.000
_cell.length_c   1.000
_cell.angle_alpha   90.00
_cell.angle_beta   90.00
_cell.angle_gamma   90.00
#
_symmetry.space_group_name_H-M   'P 1'
#
loop_
_entity.id
_entity.type
_entity.pdbx_description
1 polymer ?
#
loop_
_entity_poly.entity_id
_entity_poly.type
_entity_poly.pdbx_seq_one_letter_code
_entity_poly.pdbx_strand_id
1 'polypeptide(L)'
;MSESNELIEQRIQKIEELKKQGINPYPVRFFPDSKSKDIAEKFEKNPTGPETKFKLGGRLHSKRVMGKASFAHLKDNSGIIQLYATKDDLGETQYSIFKSLDLGDIIGLEGYLFKTQKGEITLHVTSVELLAKCIRPLPVVKEKTGLSTMRLPT
;
A
#
# COMPACT_ATOMS: atom_id res chain seq x y z
N MET A 1 -15.12 25.89 -0.36
CA MET A 1 -14.22 24.92 0.31
C MET A 1 -13.26 24.39 -0.75
N SER A 2 -11.98 24.21 -0.46
CA SER A 2 -11.01 23.66 -1.43
C SER A 2 -11.09 22.13 -1.46
N GLU A 3 -10.90 21.49 -2.61
CA GLU A 3 -10.88 20.01 -2.77
C GLU A 3 -10.03 19.29 -1.71
N SER A 4 -8.91 19.89 -1.29
CA SER A 4 -8.06 19.33 -0.23
C SER A 4 -8.76 19.21 1.13
N ASN A 5 -9.73 20.07 1.46
CA ASN A 5 -10.46 20.01 2.72
C ASN A 5 -11.49 18.88 2.69
N GLU A 6 -12.17 18.68 1.56
CA GLU A 6 -13.13 17.58 1.39
C GLU A 6 -12.43 16.22 1.53
N LEU A 7 -11.24 16.06 0.95
CA LEU A 7 -10.43 14.85 1.13
C LEU A 7 -10.02 14.65 2.60
N ILE A 8 -9.67 15.73 3.31
CA ILE A 8 -9.31 15.65 4.73
C ILE A 8 -10.51 15.17 5.55
N GLU A 9 -11.70 15.72 5.32
CA GLU A 9 -12.93 15.34 6.00
C GLU A 9 -13.27 13.87 5.75
N GLN A 10 -13.20 13.40 4.52
CA GLN A 10 -13.40 11.98 4.18
C GLN A 10 -12.42 11.07 4.94
N ARG A 11 -11.14 11.47 5.06
CA ARG A 11 -10.15 10.67 5.80
C ARG A 11 -10.41 10.69 7.31
N ILE A 12 -10.93 11.78 7.86
CA ILE A 12 -11.36 11.85 9.27
C ILE A 12 -12.57 10.94 9.51
N GLN A 13 -13.56 10.94 8.62
CA GLN A 13 -14.72 10.05 8.72
C GLN A 13 -14.30 8.56 8.73
N LYS A 14 -13.38 8.17 7.84
CA LYS A 14 -12.82 6.81 7.84
C LYS A 14 -12.12 6.44 9.15
N ILE A 15 -11.42 7.39 9.79
CA ILE A 15 -10.78 7.17 11.10
C ILE A 15 -11.85 6.87 12.16
N GLU A 16 -12.97 7.59 12.14
CA GLU A 16 -14.08 7.35 13.06
C GLU A 16 -14.76 6.00 12.81
N GLU A 17 -14.95 5.61 11.55
CA GLU A 17 -15.48 4.29 11.18
C GLU A 17 -14.59 3.15 11.67
N LEU A 18 -13.27 3.27 11.47
CA LEU A 18 -12.31 2.28 11.97
C LEU A 18 -12.38 2.16 13.50
N LYS A 19 -12.47 3.28 14.21
CA LYS A 19 -12.64 3.29 15.67
C LYS A 19 -13.94 2.62 16.10
N LYS A 20 -15.05 2.86 15.40
CA LYS A 20 -16.35 2.20 15.66
C LYS A 20 -16.29 0.68 15.44
N GLN A 21 -15.44 0.23 14.52
CA GLN A 21 -15.15 -1.18 14.28
C GLN A 21 -14.16 -1.79 15.28
N GLY A 22 -13.71 -1.02 16.29
CA GLY A 22 -12.74 -1.47 17.29
C GLY A 22 -11.29 -1.52 16.79
N ILE A 23 -11.01 -0.95 15.62
CA ILE A 23 -9.67 -0.93 15.03
C ILE A 23 -8.98 0.36 15.46
N ASN A 24 -7.80 0.24 16.08
CA ASN A 24 -6.98 1.41 16.41
C ASN A 24 -6.26 1.91 15.15
N PRO A 25 -6.52 3.15 14.66
CA PRO A 25 -5.84 3.71 13.49
C PRO A 25 -4.38 4.15 13.76
N TYR A 26 -3.96 4.14 15.04
CA TYR A 26 -2.63 4.52 15.51
C TYR A 26 -2.13 3.54 16.59
N PRO A 27 -1.86 2.27 16.25
CA PRO A 27 -1.28 1.31 17.17
C PRO A 27 0.11 1.74 17.65
N VAL A 28 0.44 1.33 18.88
CA VAL A 28 1.66 1.79 19.57
C VAL A 28 2.92 1.07 19.03
N ARG A 29 2.79 -0.18 18.57
CA ARG A 29 3.94 -1.02 18.24
C ARG A 29 3.67 -1.89 17.01
N PHE A 30 4.60 -1.84 16.08
CA PHE A 30 4.73 -2.81 15.00
C PHE A 30 6.21 -3.01 14.73
N PHE A 31 6.65 -4.26 14.61
CA PHE A 31 8.05 -4.62 14.44
C PHE A 31 8.23 -5.36 13.11
N PRO A 32 8.64 -4.66 12.04
CA PRO A 32 9.06 -5.32 10.80
C PRO A 32 10.31 -6.18 11.07
N ASP A 33 10.35 -7.37 10.51
CA ASP A 33 11.54 -8.25 10.55
C ASP A 33 12.41 -8.11 9.29
N SER A 34 11.87 -7.44 8.27
CA SER A 34 12.40 -7.45 6.91
C SER A 34 12.35 -6.07 6.27
N LYS A 35 13.23 -5.87 5.29
CA LYS A 35 13.23 -4.71 4.39
C LYS A 35 12.90 -5.19 2.99
N SER A 36 12.06 -4.42 2.29
CA SER A 36 11.50 -4.77 0.98
C SER A 36 12.57 -5.12 -0.05
N LYS A 37 13.62 -4.31 -0.16
CA LYS A 37 14.72 -4.54 -1.10
C LYS A 37 15.52 -5.79 -0.75
N ASP A 38 15.86 -5.97 0.52
CA ASP A 38 16.71 -7.07 0.99
C ASP A 38 16.03 -8.43 0.75
N ILE A 39 14.72 -8.54 1.02
CA ILE A 39 13.99 -9.79 0.79
C ILE A 39 13.78 -10.06 -0.70
N ALA A 40 13.59 -9.02 -1.52
CA ALA A 40 13.44 -9.16 -2.95
C ALA A 40 14.75 -9.67 -3.59
N GLU A 41 15.90 -9.10 -3.22
CA GLU A 41 17.20 -9.54 -3.71
C GLU A 41 17.54 -10.97 -3.28
N LYS A 42 17.20 -11.34 -2.04
CA LYS A 42 17.38 -12.72 -1.54
C LYS A 42 16.50 -13.70 -2.30
N PHE A 43 15.24 -13.34 -2.54
CA PHE A 43 14.27 -14.17 -3.25
C PHE A 43 14.66 -14.39 -4.73
N GLU A 44 15.21 -13.37 -5.39
CA GLU A 44 15.66 -13.51 -6.78
C GLU A 44 16.81 -14.51 -6.91
N LYS A 45 17.68 -14.62 -5.89
CA LYS A 45 18.79 -15.58 -5.86
C LYS A 45 18.35 -16.97 -5.42
N ASN A 46 17.46 -17.05 -4.44
CA ASN A 46 16.95 -18.30 -3.90
C ASN A 46 15.46 -18.16 -3.58
N PRO A 47 14.58 -18.54 -4.53
CA PRO A 47 13.13 -18.44 -4.35
C PRO A 47 12.66 -19.27 -3.15
N THR A 48 11.88 -18.66 -2.26
CA THR A 48 11.27 -19.31 -1.10
C THR A 48 9.80 -19.62 -1.36
N GLY A 49 9.21 -20.59 -0.65
CA GLY A 49 7.79 -20.87 -0.75
C GLY A 49 6.93 -20.14 0.29
N PRO A 50 5.61 -20.43 0.32
CA PRO A 50 4.66 -19.82 1.25
C PRO A 50 4.93 -20.08 2.74
N GLU A 51 5.78 -21.06 3.05
CA GLU A 51 6.27 -21.38 4.40
C GLU A 51 7.18 -20.29 4.97
N THR A 52 7.85 -19.51 4.12
CA THR A 52 8.70 -18.39 4.55
C THR A 52 7.87 -17.12 4.58
N LYS A 53 7.57 -16.65 5.80
CA LYS A 53 6.83 -15.41 6.01
C LYS A 53 7.78 -14.24 6.29
N PHE A 54 7.39 -13.06 5.85
CA PHE A 54 8.09 -11.80 6.06
C PHE A 54 7.12 -10.77 6.62
N LYS A 55 7.61 -9.95 7.54
CA LYS A 55 6.87 -8.84 8.15
C LYS A 55 7.48 -7.51 7.71
N LEU A 56 6.69 -6.73 6.96
CA LEU A 56 7.09 -5.43 6.41
C LEU A 56 6.28 -4.30 7.01
N GLY A 57 6.90 -3.13 7.12
CA GLY A 57 6.23 -1.89 7.48
C GLY A 57 6.63 -0.79 6.51
N GLY A 58 5.66 0.00 6.02
CA GLY A 58 5.96 1.05 5.06
C GLY A 58 4.75 1.90 4.70
N ARG A 59 4.96 2.82 3.76
CA ARG A 59 3.95 3.73 3.24
C ARG A 59 3.25 3.12 2.03
N LEU A 60 1.92 3.12 2.02
CA LEU A 60 1.14 2.77 0.83
C LEU A 60 1.33 3.83 -0.26
N HIS A 61 2.00 3.46 -1.35
CA HIS A 61 2.37 4.38 -2.44
C HIS A 61 1.36 4.37 -3.58
N SER A 62 0.85 3.18 -3.96
CA SER A 62 -0.21 3.01 -4.95
C SER A 62 -1.13 1.87 -4.54
N LYS A 63 -2.38 1.89 -5.02
CA LYS A 63 -3.34 0.80 -4.81
C LYS A 63 -4.34 0.75 -5.97
N ARG A 64 -4.60 -0.45 -6.48
CA ARG A 64 -5.60 -0.77 -7.48
C ARG A 64 -6.46 -1.94 -7.00
N VAL A 65 -7.76 -1.71 -6.91
CA VAL A 65 -8.74 -2.73 -6.50
C VAL A 65 -9.34 -3.38 -7.74
N MET A 66 -9.40 -4.71 -7.75
CA MET A 66 -9.92 -5.56 -8.84
C MET A 66 -10.91 -6.57 -8.25
N GLY A 67 -12.08 -6.09 -7.81
CA GLY A 67 -13.09 -6.93 -7.17
C GLY A 67 -12.62 -7.52 -5.84
N LYS A 68 -12.37 -8.84 -5.82
CA LYS A 68 -11.90 -9.60 -4.65
C LYS A 68 -10.38 -9.62 -4.47
N ALA A 69 -9.63 -9.08 -5.43
CA ALA A 69 -8.18 -8.92 -5.33
C ALA A 69 -7.78 -7.45 -5.41
N SER A 70 -6.63 -7.11 -4.83
CA SER A 70 -6.03 -5.79 -4.90
C SER A 70 -4.53 -5.88 -5.09
N PHE A 71 -4.00 -5.02 -5.94
CA PHE A 71 -2.56 -4.80 -6.08
C PHE A 71 -2.20 -3.45 -5.47
N ALA A 72 -1.05 -3.37 -4.82
CA ALA A 72 -0.57 -2.13 -4.24
C ALA A 72 0.95 -2.09 -4.24
N HIS A 73 1.53 -0.93 -3.97
CA HIS A 73 2.96 -0.79 -3.74
C HIS A 73 3.22 -0.25 -2.34
N LEU A 74 4.05 -0.96 -1.59
CA LEU A 74 4.57 -0.52 -0.31
C LEU A 74 5.94 0.12 -0.53
N LYS A 75 6.13 1.33 -0.01
CA LYS A 75 7.43 1.99 0.04
C LYS A 75 7.95 2.01 1.47
N ASP A 76 9.07 1.34 1.72
CA ASP A 76 9.79 1.44 3.00
C ASP A 76 11.07 2.28 2.82
N ASN A 77 11.99 2.21 3.79
CA ASN A 77 13.26 2.94 3.73
C ASN A 77 14.27 2.36 2.74
N SER A 78 14.08 1.12 2.29
CA SER A 78 15.01 0.39 1.42
C SER A 78 14.58 0.40 -0.04
N GLY A 79 13.28 0.49 -0.31
CA GLY A 79 12.76 0.40 -1.67
C GLY A 79 11.24 0.37 -1.74
N ILE A 80 10.76 -0.13 -2.88
CA ILE A 80 9.35 -0.33 -3.19
C ILE A 80 9.14 -1.79 -3.53
N ILE A 81 8.09 -2.40 -2.98
CA ILE A 81 7.67 -3.77 -3.30
C ILE A 81 6.18 -3.83 -3.63
N GLN A 82 5.83 -4.66 -4.61
CA GLN A 82 4.44 -4.92 -4.95
C GLN A 82 3.78 -5.79 -3.89
N LEU A 83 2.51 -5.53 -3.64
CA LEU A 83 1.63 -6.28 -2.76
C LEU A 83 0.51 -6.91 -3.58
N TYR A 84 0.17 -8.14 -3.23
CA TYR A 84 -1.02 -8.82 -3.72
C TYR A 84 -1.87 -9.25 -2.53
N ALA A 85 -3.09 -8.73 -2.45
CA ALA A 85 -4.03 -9.00 -1.36
C ALA A 85 -5.35 -9.52 -1.93
N THR A 86 -5.86 -10.62 -1.41
CA THR A 86 -7.17 -11.16 -1.79
C THR A 86 -8.10 -11.25 -0.59
N LYS A 87 -9.40 -11.22 -0.86
CA LYS A 87 -10.43 -11.45 0.16
C LYS A 87 -10.37 -12.86 0.73
N ASP A 88 -9.97 -13.84 -0.07
CA ASP A 88 -9.96 -15.25 0.34
C ASP A 88 -8.82 -15.51 1.33
N ASP A 89 -7.67 -14.85 1.16
CA ASP A 89 -6.51 -15.01 2.06
C ASP A 89 -6.59 -14.13 3.33
N LEU A 90 -7.16 -12.93 3.23
CA LEU A 90 -7.28 -11.99 4.35
C LEU A 90 -8.58 -12.14 5.14
N GLY A 91 -9.59 -12.81 4.58
CA GLY A 91 -10.94 -12.80 5.09
C GLY A 91 -11.64 -11.43 4.96
N GLU A 92 -12.92 -11.37 5.33
CA GLU A 92 -13.76 -10.18 5.15
C GLU A 92 -13.20 -8.95 5.87
N THR A 93 -12.87 -9.09 7.15
CA THR A 93 -12.49 -7.97 8.01
C THR A 93 -11.20 -7.32 7.56
N GLN A 94 -10.11 -8.10 7.41
CA GLN A 94 -8.83 -7.52 7.03
C GLN A 94 -8.81 -7.06 5.57
N TYR A 95 -9.52 -7.72 4.66
CA TYR A 95 -9.65 -7.24 3.29
C TYR A 95 -10.44 -5.92 3.22
N SER A 96 -11.48 -5.75 4.05
CA SER A 96 -12.20 -4.49 4.17
C SER A 96 -11.28 -3.36 4.65
N ILE A 97 -10.44 -3.64 5.67
CA ILE A 97 -9.40 -2.71 6.13
C ILE A 97 -8.47 -2.35 4.96
N PHE A 98 -7.92 -3.34 4.24
CA PHE A 98 -7.04 -3.11 3.11
C PHE A 98 -7.68 -2.22 2.02
N LYS A 99 -8.96 -2.45 1.71
CA LYS A 99 -9.74 -1.64 0.78
C LYS A 99 -9.97 -0.23 1.28
N SER A 100 -10.12 -0.03 2.59
CA SER A 100 -10.32 1.30 3.19
C SER A 100 -9.06 2.19 3.18
N LEU A 101 -7.86 1.60 3.09
CA LEU A 101 -6.57 2.31 3.12
C LEU A 101 -6.48 3.39 2.03
N ASP A 102 -5.78 4.48 2.33
CA ASP A 102 -5.53 5.56 1.38
C ASP A 102 -4.04 5.71 1.09
N LEU A 103 -3.73 6.26 -0.07
CA LEU A 103 -2.35 6.60 -0.42
C LEU A 103 -1.75 7.53 0.64
N GLY A 104 -0.55 7.17 1.10
CA GLY A 104 0.15 7.85 2.18
C GLY A 104 0.05 7.13 3.52
N ASP A 105 -0.95 6.29 3.75
CA ASP A 105 -1.09 5.56 5.03
C ASP A 105 0.15 4.70 5.31
N ILE A 106 0.52 4.60 6.58
CA ILE A 106 1.56 3.68 7.05
C ILE A 106 0.89 2.38 7.46
N ILE A 107 1.35 1.27 6.89
CA ILE A 107 0.78 -0.04 7.08
C ILE A 107 1.85 -1.07 7.41
N GLY A 108 1.44 -2.05 8.21
CA GLY A 108 2.17 -3.25 8.55
C GLY A 108 1.55 -4.43 7.79
N LEU A 109 2.40 -5.31 7.28
CA LEU A 109 1.98 -6.44 6.46
C LEU A 109 2.76 -7.68 6.86
N GLU A 110 2.10 -8.82 6.81
CA GLU A 110 2.75 -10.13 6.84
C GLU A 110 2.33 -10.92 5.61
N GLY A 111 3.26 -11.70 5.07
CA GLY A 111 3.02 -12.43 3.83
C GLY A 111 4.22 -13.25 3.40
N TYR A 112 4.13 -13.82 2.21
CA TYR A 112 5.22 -14.56 1.57
C TYR A 112 5.50 -13.99 0.19
N LEU A 113 6.71 -14.23 -0.31
CA LEU A 113 7.10 -13.75 -1.63
C LEU A 113 6.70 -14.74 -2.72
N PHE A 114 6.30 -14.20 -3.86
CA PHE A 114 6.15 -14.94 -5.10
C PHE A 114 6.49 -14.04 -6.29
N LYS A 115 6.68 -14.66 -7.46
CA LYS A 115 6.91 -13.95 -8.71
C LYS A 115 5.63 -13.96 -9.54
N THR A 116 5.16 -12.80 -9.94
CA THR A 116 3.99 -12.70 -10.83
C THR A 116 4.34 -13.18 -12.24
N GLN A 117 3.33 -13.42 -13.09
CA GLN A 117 3.54 -13.77 -14.50
C GLN A 117 4.35 -12.72 -15.27
N LYS A 118 4.32 -11.45 -14.82
CA LYS A 118 5.09 -10.35 -15.40
C LYS A 118 6.53 -10.26 -14.88
N GLY A 119 6.94 -11.19 -14.02
CA GLY A 119 8.30 -11.24 -13.47
C GLY A 119 8.53 -10.34 -12.25
N GLU A 120 7.50 -9.68 -11.72
CA GLU A 120 7.63 -8.79 -10.57
C GLU A 120 7.54 -9.55 -9.24
N ILE A 121 8.52 -9.36 -8.37
CA ILE A 121 8.53 -9.91 -7.00
C ILE A 121 7.46 -9.20 -6.19
N THR A 122 6.57 -9.99 -5.60
CA THR A 122 5.36 -9.51 -4.94
C THR A 122 5.19 -10.19 -3.59
N LEU A 123 4.82 -9.42 -2.58
CA LEU A 123 4.38 -9.96 -1.30
C LEU A 123 2.90 -10.35 -1.39
N HIS A 124 2.62 -11.65 -1.28
CA HIS A 124 1.29 -12.18 -1.08
C HIS A 124 0.88 -11.94 0.38
N VAL A 125 -0.05 -11.02 0.59
CA VAL A 125 -0.43 -10.53 1.92
C VAL A 125 -1.38 -11.53 2.59
N THR A 126 -0.98 -11.99 3.78
CA THR A 126 -1.79 -12.85 4.65
C THR A 126 -2.24 -12.15 5.93
N SER A 127 -1.65 -11.00 6.26
CA SER A 127 -2.12 -10.12 7.34
C SER A 127 -1.86 -8.66 7.00
N VAL A 128 -2.77 -7.77 7.40
CA VAL A 128 -2.60 -6.31 7.29
C VAL A 128 -2.99 -5.60 8.57
N GLU A 129 -2.18 -4.61 8.94
CA GLU A 129 -2.41 -3.72 10.07
C GLU A 129 -2.24 -2.26 9.64
N LEU A 130 -3.19 -1.41 9.99
CA LEU A 130 -3.06 0.04 9.82
C LEU A 130 -2.21 0.60 10.97
N LEU A 131 -1.06 1.19 10.66
CA LEU A 131 -0.14 1.73 11.66
C LEU A 131 -0.30 3.23 11.87
N ALA A 132 -0.61 3.96 10.79
CA ALA A 132 -0.97 5.36 10.88
C ALA A 132 -1.82 5.77 9.69
N LYS A 133 -3.05 6.24 9.96
CA LYS A 133 -3.87 6.88 8.93
C LYS A 133 -3.32 8.27 8.62
N CYS A 134 -3.04 8.54 7.35
CA CYS A 134 -2.66 9.86 6.88
C CYS A 134 -3.90 10.72 6.62
N ILE A 135 -4.05 11.84 7.33
CA ILE A 135 -5.20 12.74 7.15
C ILE A 135 -5.01 13.64 5.92
N ARG A 136 -3.77 14.03 5.63
CA ARG A 136 -3.45 14.87 4.48
C ARG A 136 -3.15 14.00 3.26
N PRO A 137 -3.76 14.28 2.09
CA PRO A 137 -3.43 13.58 0.86
C PRO A 137 -1.99 13.89 0.44
N LEU A 138 -1.40 12.97 -0.32
CA LEU A 138 -0.12 13.23 -0.98
C LEU A 138 -0.29 14.37 -2.00
N PRO A 139 0.72 15.23 -2.20
CA PRO A 139 0.64 16.31 -3.18
C PRO A 139 0.44 15.71 -4.58
N VAL A 140 -0.57 16.21 -5.29
CA VAL A 140 -0.81 15.84 -6.69
C VAL A 140 0.20 16.60 -7.54
N VAL A 141 1.12 15.90 -8.20
CA VAL A 141 1.94 16.53 -9.24
C VAL A 141 1.02 16.77 -10.42
N LYS A 142 0.63 18.03 -10.65
CA LYS A 142 -0.05 18.41 -11.90
C LYS A 142 0.96 18.25 -13.04
N GLU A 143 0.85 17.20 -13.83
CA GLU A 143 1.55 17.16 -15.12
C GLU A 143 1.04 18.32 -15.97
N LYS A 144 1.95 19.15 -16.50
CA LYS A 144 1.60 20.17 -17.50
C LYS A 144 1.15 19.42 -18.75
N THR A 145 -0.15 19.44 -19.03
CA THR A 145 -0.70 19.09 -20.34
C THR A 145 0.03 19.91 -21.39
N GLY A 146 0.62 19.23 -22.37
CA GLY A 146 1.48 19.83 -23.39
C GLY A 146 0.80 20.98 -24.11
N LEU A 147 1.27 22.20 -23.85
CA LEU A 147 1.00 23.34 -24.72
C LEU A 147 1.95 23.21 -25.92
N SER A 148 1.38 22.84 -27.06
CA SER A 148 2.04 22.92 -28.36
C SER A 148 2.52 24.35 -28.61
N THR A 149 3.82 24.60 -28.52
CA THR A 149 4.42 25.78 -29.15
C THR A 149 4.99 25.35 -30.49
N MET A 150 4.18 25.50 -31.53
CA MET A 150 4.67 25.61 -32.91
C MET A 150 5.77 26.68 -32.93
N ARG A 151 6.98 26.28 -33.33
CA ARG A 151 8.04 27.21 -33.70
C ARG A 151 7.95 27.39 -35.23
N LEU A 152 7.54 28.57 -35.68
CA LEU A 152 7.67 28.96 -37.08
C LEU A 152 9.16 29.08 -37.43
N PRO A 153 9.61 28.56 -38.58
CA PRO A 153 10.97 28.80 -39.05
C PRO A 153 11.09 30.21 -39.64
N THR A 154 12.13 30.93 -39.22
CA THR A 154 12.71 32.07 -39.94
C THR A 154 13.59 31.58 -41.07
#